data_AF-A0A1B9Y3U2-F1
#
_entry.id   AF-A0A1B9Y3U2-F1
#
_cell.length_a   1.000
_cell.length_b   1.000
_cell.length_c   1.000
_cell.angle_alpha   90.00
_cell.angle_beta   90.00
_cell.angle_gamma   90.00
#
_symmetry.space_group_name_H-M   'P 1'
#
loop_
_entity.id
_entity.type
_entity.pdbx_description
1 polymer ?
#
loop_
_entity_poly.entity_id
_entity_poly.type
_entity_poly.pdbx_seq_one_letter_code
_entity_poly.pdbx_strand_id
1 'polypeptide(L)'
;MIIQLKKQKIQLLFGYGALRILAKKYKLKRLSDLDKIFSKLNFKEGEEPTLEQMDVLVDLVMAGVLNADAKANVSSSEIADHIFLKNPDCLQEIMVSFSDSMPVNAGKSKKG
;
A
#
# COMPACT_ATOMS: atom_id res chain seq x y z
N MET A 1 -4.93 -8.01 6.89
CA MET A 1 -6.09 -7.10 6.92
C MET A 1 -7.14 -7.60 5.93
N ILE A 2 -8.43 -7.29 6.10
CA ILE A 2 -9.48 -7.57 5.10
C ILE A 2 -10.16 -6.25 4.78
N ILE A 3 -10.23 -5.90 3.49
CA ILE A 3 -11.04 -4.77 3.01
C ILE A 3 -12.31 -5.28 2.35
N GLN A 4 -13.39 -4.51 2.45
CA GLN A 4 -14.65 -4.86 1.82
C GLN A 4 -14.88 -4.00 0.58
N LEU A 5 -14.60 -4.56 -0.59
CA LEU A 5 -14.92 -3.92 -1.88
C LEU A 5 -16.28 -4.41 -2.37
N LYS A 6 -17.27 -3.51 -2.40
CA LYS A 6 -18.66 -3.83 -2.76
C LYS A 6 -19.23 -4.96 -1.87
N LYS A 7 -19.44 -6.15 -2.45
CA LYS A 7 -19.94 -7.36 -1.75
C LYS A 7 -18.85 -8.42 -1.53
N GLN A 8 -17.60 -8.11 -1.87
CA GLN A 8 -16.47 -9.04 -1.76
C GLN A 8 -15.58 -8.64 -0.59
N LYS A 9 -15.19 -9.64 0.22
CA LYS A 9 -14.17 -9.50 1.25
C LYS A 9 -12.84 -9.87 0.63
N ILE A 10 -11.91 -8.92 0.61
CA ILE A 10 -10.61 -9.08 -0.04
C ILE A 10 -9.54 -9.06 1.03
N GLN A 11 -8.73 -10.11 1.04
CA GLN A 11 -7.60 -10.18 1.94
C GLN A 11 -6.46 -9.30 1.42
N LEU A 12 -5.91 -8.48 2.30
CA LEU A 12 -4.68 -7.75 2.08
C LEU A 12 -3.55 -8.44 2.83
N LEU A 13 -2.52 -8.83 2.08
CA LEU A 13 -1.31 -9.40 2.62
C LEU A 13 -0.12 -8.55 2.17
N PHE A 14 0.31 -7.64 3.03
CA PHE A 14 1.55 -6.90 2.86
C PHE A 14 2.74 -7.76 3.33
N GLY A 15 3.89 -7.61 2.67
CA GLY A 15 5.08 -8.43 2.89
C GLY A 15 5.93 -8.55 1.62
N TYR A 16 6.95 -9.42 1.64
CA TYR A 16 7.93 -9.53 0.54
C TYR A 16 7.31 -9.70 -0.85
N GLY A 17 6.24 -10.50 -0.96
CA GLY A 17 5.56 -10.71 -2.24
C GLY A 17 4.88 -9.44 -2.77
N ALA A 18 4.19 -8.68 -1.93
CA ALA A 18 3.63 -7.38 -2.30
C ALA A 18 4.72 -6.38 -2.72
N LEU A 19 5.85 -6.33 -2.00
CA LEU A 19 7.01 -5.51 -2.37
C LEU A 19 7.58 -5.90 -3.73
N ARG A 20 7.69 -7.21 -4.00
CA ARG A 20 8.17 -7.70 -5.29
C ARG A 20 7.21 -7.36 -6.44
N ILE A 21 5.90 -7.38 -6.20
CA ILE A 21 4.89 -6.96 -7.19
C ILE A 21 5.04 -5.47 -7.49
N LEU A 22 5.17 -4.61 -6.47
CA LEU A 22 5.42 -3.18 -6.64
C LEU A 22 6.72 -2.89 -7.39
N ALA A 23 7.81 -3.55 -6.99
CA ALA A 23 9.12 -3.35 -7.63
C ALA A 23 9.07 -3.71 -9.12
N LYS A 24 8.35 -4.78 -9.49
CA LYS A 24 8.11 -5.12 -10.89
C LYS A 24 7.29 -4.05 -11.61
N LYS A 25 6.21 -3.55 -10.99
CA LYS A 25 5.35 -2.50 -11.57
C LYS A 25 6.13 -1.23 -11.92
N TYR A 26 6.98 -0.77 -11.00
CA TYR A 26 7.83 0.40 -11.21
C TYR A 26 9.16 0.11 -11.93
N LYS A 27 9.34 -1.11 -12.45
CA LYS A 27 10.56 -1.55 -13.16
C LYS A 27 11.86 -1.32 -12.36
N LEU A 28 11.79 -1.53 -11.05
CA LEU A 28 12.92 -1.35 -10.14
C LEU A 28 13.82 -2.58 -10.16
N LYS A 29 15.14 -2.36 -10.00
CA LYS A 29 16.14 -3.44 -9.96
C LYS A 29 16.36 -4.00 -8.55
N ARG A 30 16.08 -3.21 -7.51
CA ARG A 30 16.27 -3.58 -6.11
C ARG A 30 15.02 -3.22 -5.31
N LEU A 31 14.70 -4.02 -4.29
CA LEU A 31 13.60 -3.70 -3.39
C LEU A 31 13.88 -2.42 -2.59
N SER A 32 15.14 -2.12 -2.29
CA SER A 32 15.56 -0.87 -1.65
C SER A 32 15.23 0.39 -2.48
N ASP A 33 15.01 0.26 -3.80
CA ASP A 33 14.57 1.40 -4.60
C ASP A 33 13.09 1.74 -4.36
N LEU A 34 12.32 0.86 -3.71
CA LEU A 34 10.94 1.16 -3.32
C LEU A 34 10.86 2.29 -2.31
N ASP A 35 11.92 2.54 -1.53
CA ASP A 35 12.00 3.68 -0.61
C ASP A 35 11.78 5.01 -1.36
N LYS A 36 12.21 5.11 -2.63
CA LYS A 36 11.97 6.28 -3.48
C LYS A 36 10.48 6.45 -3.82
N ILE A 37 9.76 5.34 -3.99
CA ILE A 37 8.32 5.34 -4.25
C ILE A 37 7.58 5.69 -2.95
N PHE A 38 7.93 5.05 -1.83
CA PHE A 38 7.31 5.31 -0.54
C PHE A 38 7.61 6.71 0.00
N SER A 39 8.75 7.31 -0.35
CA SER A 39 9.03 8.71 0.00
C SER A 39 8.03 9.70 -0.57
N LYS A 40 7.28 9.32 -1.62
CA LYS A 40 6.20 10.13 -2.20
C LYS A 40 4.96 10.14 -1.31
N LEU A 41 4.76 9.10 -0.48
CA LEU A 41 3.65 8.96 0.48
C LEU A 41 3.86 9.86 1.72
N ASN A 42 4.26 11.10 1.50
CA ASN A 42 4.33 12.12 2.54
C ASN A 42 3.01 12.89 2.56
N PHE A 43 2.01 12.32 3.23
CA PHE A 43 0.73 12.99 3.45
C PHE A 43 0.91 14.08 4.49
N LYS A 44 0.58 15.31 4.11
CA LYS A 44 0.50 16.41 5.08
C LYS A 44 -0.93 16.56 5.56
N GLU A 45 -1.08 16.79 6.85
CA GLU A 45 -2.38 17.00 7.47
C GLU A 45 -3.04 18.26 6.89
N GLY A 46 -4.28 18.12 6.42
CA GLY A 46 -5.04 19.23 5.82
C GLY A 46 -4.71 19.55 4.34
N GLU A 47 -3.75 18.85 3.71
CA GLU A 47 -3.54 18.95 2.26
C GLU A 47 -4.22 17.78 1.53
N GLU A 48 -4.84 18.07 0.39
CA GLU A 48 -5.34 17.04 -0.51
C GLU A 48 -4.15 16.25 -1.09
N PRO A 49 -4.17 14.90 -1.03
CA PRO A 49 -3.14 14.09 -1.65
C PRO A 49 -3.03 14.38 -3.14
N THR A 50 -1.81 14.40 -3.67
CA THR A 50 -1.64 14.52 -5.13
C THR A 50 -2.11 13.25 -5.84
N LEU A 51 -2.47 13.35 -7.11
CA LEU A 51 -2.83 12.18 -7.93
C LEU A 51 -1.73 11.11 -7.90
N GLU A 52 -0.46 11.52 -7.91
CA GLU A 52 0.67 10.59 -7.80
C GLU A 52 0.71 9.85 -6.45
N GLN A 53 0.38 10.53 -5.35
CA GLN A 53 0.28 9.90 -4.04
C GLN A 53 -0.89 8.93 -3.98
N MET A 54 -2.02 9.29 -4.58
CA MET A 54 -3.19 8.44 -4.69
C MET A 54 -2.89 7.18 -5.52
N ASP A 55 -2.20 7.33 -6.65
CA ASP A 55 -1.80 6.21 -7.51
C ASP A 55 -0.86 5.24 -6.78
N VAL A 56 0.12 5.75 -6.03
CA VAL A 56 1.04 4.90 -5.25
C VAL A 56 0.30 4.11 -4.17
N LEU A 57 -0.71 4.71 -3.51
CA LEU A 57 -1.55 4.01 -2.54
C LEU A 57 -2.39 2.90 -3.18
N VAL A 58 -3.03 3.20 -4.32
CA VAL A 58 -3.82 2.22 -5.06
C VAL A 58 -2.93 1.06 -5.49
N ASP A 59 -1.71 1.35 -5.94
CA ASP A 59 -0.73 0.36 -6.33
C ASP A 59 -0.27 -0.51 -5.15
N LEU A 60 -0.06 0.11 -3.99
CA LEU A 60 0.28 -0.58 -2.75
C LEU A 60 -0.80 -1.60 -2.36
N VAL A 61 -2.06 -1.15 -2.37
CA VAL A 61 -3.20 -2.00 -2.00
C VAL A 61 -3.41 -3.09 -3.03
N MET A 62 -3.34 -2.78 -4.33
CA MET A 62 -3.39 -3.80 -5.39
C MET A 62 -2.30 -4.84 -5.23
N ALA A 63 -1.07 -4.44 -4.87
CA ALA A 63 0.01 -5.39 -4.64
C ALA A 63 -0.26 -6.27 -3.42
N GLY A 64 -0.86 -5.72 -2.36
CA GLY A 64 -1.32 -6.48 -1.19
C GLY A 64 -2.43 -7.48 -1.52
N VAL A 65 -3.39 -7.09 -2.38
CA VAL A 65 -4.46 -7.95 -2.88
C VAL A 65 -3.89 -9.09 -3.72
N LEU A 66 -3.09 -8.77 -4.74
CA LEU A 66 -2.50 -9.76 -5.64
C LEU A 66 -1.52 -10.70 -4.93
N ASN A 67 -0.90 -10.24 -3.84
CA ASN A 67 -0.06 -11.09 -3.01
C ASN A 67 -0.88 -12.07 -2.16
N ALA A 68 -2.07 -11.67 -1.70
CA ALA A 68 -2.98 -12.55 -0.96
C ALA A 68 -3.71 -13.53 -1.90
N ASP A 69 -4.13 -13.05 -3.07
CA ASP A 69 -4.78 -13.83 -4.11
C ASP A 69 -4.38 -13.31 -5.50
N ALA A 70 -3.50 -14.07 -6.16
CA ALA A 70 -3.00 -13.72 -7.50
C ALA A 70 -4.08 -13.72 -8.60
N LYS A 71 -5.27 -14.27 -8.33
CA LYS A 71 -6.40 -14.32 -9.26
C LYS A 71 -7.50 -13.32 -8.89
N ALA A 72 -7.27 -12.46 -7.90
CA ALA A 72 -8.23 -11.45 -7.50
C ALA A 72 -8.64 -10.57 -8.70
N ASN A 73 -9.94 -10.56 -9.00
CA ASN A 73 -10.50 -9.75 -10.08
C ASN A 73 -10.97 -8.40 -9.53
N VAL A 74 -10.03 -7.50 -9.29
CA VAL A 74 -10.26 -6.17 -8.71
C VAL A 74 -9.64 -5.11 -9.61
N SER A 75 -10.37 -4.02 -9.88
CA SER A 75 -9.80 -2.89 -10.61
C SER A 75 -9.12 -1.88 -9.67
N SER A 76 -8.13 -1.16 -10.20
CA SER A 76 -7.50 -0.03 -9.50
C SER A 76 -8.52 1.07 -9.17
N SER A 77 -9.48 1.33 -10.06
CA SER A 77 -10.55 2.31 -9.82
C SER A 77 -11.47 1.92 -8.66
N GLU A 78 -11.80 0.64 -8.52
CA GLU A 78 -12.63 0.16 -7.41
C GLU A 78 -11.93 0.33 -6.05
N ILE A 79 -10.61 0.15 -6.03
CA ILE A 79 -9.79 0.40 -4.84
C ILE A 79 -9.71 1.89 -4.54
N ALA A 80 -9.44 2.72 -5.55
CA ALA A 80 -9.38 4.18 -5.40
C ALA A 80 -10.70 4.74 -4.84
N ASP A 81 -11.83 4.35 -5.43
CA ASP A 81 -13.15 4.76 -4.95
C ASP A 81 -13.40 4.34 -3.50
N HIS A 82 -12.94 3.15 -3.11
CA HIS A 82 -13.13 2.66 -1.75
C HIS A 82 -12.30 3.44 -0.74
N ILE A 83 -11.01 3.65 -1.03
CA ILE A 83 -10.07 4.28 -0.12
C ILE A 83 -10.31 5.78 -0.02
N PHE A 84 -10.54 6.47 -1.14
CA PHE A 84 -10.58 7.93 -1.16
C PHE A 84 -11.99 8.52 -1.01
N LEU A 85 -13.04 7.83 -1.47
CA LEU A 85 -14.40 8.39 -1.50
C LEU A 85 -15.34 7.76 -0.47
N LYS A 86 -15.20 6.45 -0.20
CA LYS A 86 -16.18 5.71 0.63
C LYS A 86 -15.72 5.50 2.06
N ASN A 87 -14.43 5.28 2.27
CA ASN A 87 -13.89 4.96 3.59
C ASN A 87 -12.47 5.53 3.76
N PRO A 88 -12.34 6.84 3.99
CA PRO A 88 -11.03 7.48 4.19
C PRO A 88 -10.28 6.91 5.41
N ASP A 89 -10.97 6.40 6.43
CA ASP A 89 -10.33 5.76 7.59
C ASP A 89 -9.61 4.46 7.21
N CYS A 90 -10.06 3.78 6.15
CA CYS A 90 -9.41 2.60 5.57
C CYS A 90 -7.96 2.91 5.14
N LEU A 91 -7.70 4.13 4.67
CA LEU A 91 -6.36 4.56 4.28
C LEU A 91 -5.39 4.48 5.48
N GLN A 92 -5.81 5.00 6.63
CA GLN A 92 -4.98 5.00 7.83
C GLN A 92 -4.67 3.56 8.26
N GLU A 93 -5.67 2.68 8.26
CA GLU A 93 -5.49 1.26 8.60
C GLU A 93 -4.58 0.51 7.61
N ILE A 94 -4.68 0.81 6.31
CA ILE A 94 -3.79 0.28 5.28
C ILE A 94 -2.36 0.71 5.56
N MET A 95 -2.13 1.99 5.85
CA MET A 95 -0.79 2.53 6.09
C MET A 95 -0.16 1.92 7.36
N VAL A 96 -0.94 1.76 8.43
CA VAL A 96 -0.49 1.07 9.65
C VAL A 96 -0.17 -0.39 9.35
N SER A 97 -1.09 -1.12 8.70
CA SER A 97 -0.89 -2.53 8.35
C SER A 97 0.32 -2.74 7.45
N PHE A 98 0.58 -1.79 6.55
CA PHE A 98 1.75 -1.81 5.67
C PHE A 98 3.03 -1.53 6.45
N SER A 99 3.04 -0.50 7.30
CA SER A 99 4.16 -0.18 8.20
C SER A 99 4.52 -1.38 9.09
N ASP A 100 3.54 -2.07 9.65
CA ASP A 100 3.74 -3.25 10.50
C ASP A 100 4.27 -4.46 9.71
N SER A 101 3.94 -4.55 8.42
CA SER A 101 4.40 -5.64 7.54
C SER A 101 5.82 -5.44 7.02
N MET A 102 6.33 -4.22 7.09
CA MET A 102 7.70 -3.94 6.72
C MET A 102 8.65 -4.53 7.75
N PRO A 103 9.78 -5.10 7.31
CA PRO A 103 10.81 -5.50 8.25
C PRO A 103 11.20 -4.26 9.05
N VAL A 104 10.90 -4.27 10.36
CA VAL A 104 11.40 -3.28 11.29
C VAL A 104 12.89 -3.25 11.07
N ASN A 105 13.44 -2.13 10.60
CA ASN A 105 14.88 -1.98 10.58
C ASN A 105 15.38 -2.42 11.96
N ALA A 106 16.26 -3.40 11.98
CA ALA A 106 17.12 -3.75 13.10
C ALA A 106 18.06 -2.55 13.36
N GLY A 107 17.46 -1.44 13.78
CA GLY A 107 18.06 -0.16 14.06
C GLY A 107 17.59 0.24 15.44
N LYS A 108 18.02 -0.52 16.45
CA LYS A 108 18.36 0.11 17.72
C LYS A 108 19.34 1.24 17.41
N SER A 109 18.85 2.47 17.26
CA SER A 109 19.55 3.59 17.88
C SER A 109 18.82 3.88 19.17
N LYS A 110 19.11 3.04 20.18
CA LYS A 110 18.91 3.46 21.56
C LYS A 110 19.72 4.73 21.73
N LYS A 111 19.07 5.75 22.27
CA LYS A 111 19.69 6.86 23.00
C LYS A 111 20.97 6.38 23.71
N GLY A 112 22.08 7.04 23.41
CA GLY A 112 23.31 7.09 24.19
C GLY A 112 23.72 8.54 24.27
#